data_AF-A0A8H6IE50-F1
#
_entry.id   AF-A0A8H6IE50-F1
#
_cell.length_a   1.000
_cell.length_b   1.000
_cell.length_c   1.000
_cell.angle_alpha   90.00
_cell.angle_beta   90.00
_cell.angle_gamma   90.00
#
_symmetry.space_group_name_H-M   'P 1'
#
loop_
_entity.id
_entity.type
_entity.pdbx_description
1 polymer ?
#
loop_
_entity_poly.entity_id
_entity_poly.type
_entity_poly.pdbx_seq_one_letter_code
_entity_poly.pdbx_strand_id
1 'polypeptide(L)'
;MPGPGGSNCPSTCTIVTTPTTIPDTGKYSAMQRSSARIVQKRKDESEKSERQEAGKASRAKEGRAAQPRRQGTSRTSEKSAPTKPPTAARKKQKIASSKATAVTSSNPTKGPWAKVKGRRGQLKMVVEMPLTYYWSFSAIWIHVALPLWKSAFERVQPQPPACPEDMNLPQYASFLYGRTCSACDSTVSLRTDVAVLPSSVQGLHHKRRGRALSGEDWLHFGASLRPRDMGVDMATLVLIYEKYLDELRKMVKDKTTSRLDRYVKEEKEKWERIRIAAGGWRGWEYRVGRAKVEDLINRRTNRKEAIKERLREIGYGAILDRLSNDALMTLPGMGGVKPLSDAEWNRLEQLLIDTLDELQKTFDQRDRKALLIHRTHNVAWLHEYYIALNREKQQFAPPKRELAHVEPFRSMIYDTPSDVKFGHPDFTKHLDKLPQIYDEWKKRADEVLLRLLPTEGQTESSGSKKREKERLFYPTPRH
;
A
#
# COMPACT_ATOMS: atom_id res chain seq x y z
N MET A 1 -21.23 56.19 54.13
CA MET A 1 -22.27 55.15 54.09
C MET A 1 -22.22 54.50 52.70
N PRO A 2 -22.26 53.16 52.62
CA PRO A 2 -21.29 52.32 51.91
C PRO A 2 -21.77 51.91 50.49
N GLY A 3 -20.97 51.36 49.58
CA GLY A 3 -19.74 50.61 49.78
C GLY A 3 -18.99 50.25 48.47
N PRO A 4 -17.92 49.43 48.60
CA PRO A 4 -16.75 49.41 47.73
C PRO A 4 -16.64 48.11 46.89
N GLY A 5 -15.66 48.05 45.97
CA GLY A 5 -15.33 46.80 45.28
C GLY A 5 -14.18 46.87 44.28
N GLY A 6 -13.01 47.35 44.71
CA GLY A 6 -11.77 47.15 43.96
C GLY A 6 -11.27 45.71 44.11
N SER A 7 -11.04 45.03 43.00
CA SER A 7 -10.37 43.73 42.97
C SER A 7 -8.96 43.89 42.38
N ASN A 8 -7.97 43.82 43.27
CA ASN A 8 -6.57 43.64 42.95
C ASN A 8 -6.33 42.20 42.50
N CYS A 9 -5.66 42.03 41.36
CA CYS A 9 -4.94 40.80 41.03
C CYS A 9 -3.60 40.77 41.78
N PRO A 10 -3.21 39.64 42.36
CA PRO A 10 -1.81 39.28 42.45
C PRO A 10 -1.52 38.00 41.67
N SER A 11 -0.56 38.14 40.76
CA SER A 11 0.11 37.06 40.05
C SER A 11 1.04 36.32 41.01
N THR A 12 0.78 35.05 41.27
CA THR A 12 1.76 34.10 41.81
C THR A 12 1.58 32.74 41.13
N CYS A 13 2.40 32.48 40.12
CA CYS A 13 2.59 31.15 39.55
C CYS A 13 3.50 30.33 40.47
N THR A 14 2.92 29.42 41.24
CA THR A 14 3.65 28.38 41.96
C THR A 14 3.77 27.16 41.05
N ILE A 15 4.98 26.85 40.57
CA ILE A 15 5.27 25.62 39.82
C ILE A 15 5.34 24.47 40.83
N VAL A 16 4.32 23.61 40.82
CA VAL A 16 4.32 22.34 41.54
C VAL A 16 5.01 21.30 40.64
N THR A 17 6.26 20.94 40.98
CA THR A 17 6.93 19.76 40.42
C THR A 17 6.37 18.50 41.07
N THR A 18 5.64 17.70 40.30
CA THR A 18 5.28 16.33 40.67
C THR A 18 6.41 15.36 40.27
N PRO A 19 6.77 14.39 41.12
CA PRO A 19 7.79 13.41 40.79
C PRO A 19 7.26 12.41 39.75
N THR A 20 7.99 12.28 38.64
CA THR A 20 7.67 11.34 37.55
C THR A 20 7.96 9.91 38.01
N THR A 21 6.91 9.13 38.20
CA THR A 21 7.00 7.69 38.47
C THR A 21 7.34 6.96 37.16
N ILE A 22 8.45 6.20 37.16
CA ILE A 22 8.91 5.40 36.02
C ILE A 22 7.91 4.25 35.78
N PRO A 23 7.33 4.11 34.58
CA PRO A 23 6.41 3.01 34.30
C PRO A 23 7.16 1.67 34.18
N ASP A 24 6.63 0.70 34.91
CA ASP A 24 7.02 -0.70 35.00
C ASP A 24 7.12 -1.38 33.61
N THR A 25 8.33 -1.86 33.27
CA THR A 25 8.69 -2.42 31.96
C THR A 25 8.19 -3.85 31.73
N GLY A 26 7.45 -4.44 32.69
CA GLY A 26 6.95 -5.82 32.61
C GLY A 26 5.93 -6.11 31.49
N LYS A 27 5.21 -5.10 30.98
CA LYS A 27 4.11 -5.33 30.01
C LYS A 27 4.57 -5.47 28.55
N TYR A 28 5.75 -4.99 28.18
CA TYR A 28 6.26 -5.10 26.80
C TYR A 28 6.76 -6.51 26.44
N SER A 29 7.16 -7.33 27.43
CA SER A 29 7.64 -8.70 27.18
C SER A 29 6.51 -9.67 26.81
N ALA A 30 5.29 -9.48 27.33
CA ALA A 30 4.16 -10.37 27.05
C ALA A 30 3.64 -10.24 25.60
N MET A 31 3.72 -9.03 25.04
CA MET A 31 3.25 -8.73 23.68
C MET A 31 4.22 -9.24 22.60
N GLN A 32 5.53 -9.31 22.88
CA GLN A 32 6.50 -9.92 21.97
C GLN A 32 6.38 -11.46 21.92
N ARG A 33 6.05 -12.11 23.05
CA ARG A 33 5.84 -13.57 23.10
C ARG A 33 4.58 -14.03 22.35
N SER A 34 3.51 -13.22 22.33
CA SER A 34 2.29 -13.57 21.59
C SER A 34 2.51 -13.48 20.07
N SER A 35 3.28 -12.50 19.61
CA SER A 35 3.62 -12.33 18.20
C SER A 35 4.48 -13.49 17.67
N ALA A 36 5.50 -13.90 18.43
CA ALA A 36 6.35 -15.05 18.06
C ALA A 36 5.54 -16.37 17.94
N ARG A 37 4.55 -16.58 18.82
CA ARG A 37 3.70 -17.78 18.81
C ARG A 37 2.76 -17.81 17.60
N ILE A 38 2.30 -16.65 17.12
CA ILE A 38 1.50 -16.53 15.89
C ILE A 38 2.33 -16.81 14.64
N VAL A 39 3.58 -16.32 14.60
CA VAL A 39 4.51 -16.58 13.49
C VAL A 39 4.86 -18.08 13.41
N GLN A 40 5.14 -18.71 14.55
CA GLN A 40 5.42 -20.15 14.59
C GLN A 40 4.23 -20.98 14.09
N LYS A 41 3.00 -20.65 14.54
CA LYS A 41 1.79 -21.34 14.12
C LYS A 41 1.53 -21.25 12.61
N ARG A 42 1.81 -20.10 11.99
CA ARG A 42 1.70 -19.94 10.52
C ARG A 42 2.74 -20.75 9.77
N LYS A 43 3.96 -20.87 10.31
CA LYS A 43 5.01 -21.70 9.73
C LYS A 43 4.62 -23.19 9.78
N ASP A 44 4.11 -23.65 10.91
CA ASP A 44 3.65 -25.04 11.08
C ASP A 44 2.45 -25.36 10.17
N GLU A 45 1.51 -24.41 9.98
CA GLU A 45 0.39 -24.56 9.05
C GLU A 45 0.84 -24.62 7.58
N SER A 46 1.85 -23.83 7.20
CA SER A 46 2.47 -23.84 5.88
C SER A 46 3.16 -25.17 5.59
N GLU A 47 4.01 -25.65 6.50
CA GLU A 47 4.71 -26.93 6.35
C GLU A 47 3.74 -28.11 6.30
N LYS A 48 2.61 -28.03 7.02
CA LYS A 48 1.55 -29.03 6.97
C LYS A 48 0.81 -29.03 5.62
N SER A 49 0.61 -27.87 4.98
CA SER A 49 0.04 -27.81 3.63
C SER A 49 0.98 -28.38 2.56
N GLU A 50 2.29 -28.10 2.64
CA GLU A 50 3.27 -28.66 1.69
C GLU A 50 3.38 -30.18 1.81
N ARG A 51 3.34 -30.73 3.03
CA ARG A 51 3.32 -32.19 3.22
C ARG A 51 2.07 -32.85 2.67
N GLN A 52 0.92 -32.17 2.73
CA GLN A 52 -0.33 -32.69 2.17
C GLN A 52 -0.35 -32.65 0.64
N GLU A 53 0.30 -31.67 0.00
CA GLU A 53 0.46 -31.63 -1.46
C GLU A 53 1.50 -32.65 -1.96
N ALA A 54 2.63 -32.79 -1.26
CA ALA A 54 3.65 -33.79 -1.60
C ALA A 54 3.11 -35.23 -1.51
N GLY A 55 2.23 -35.52 -0.52
CA GLY A 55 1.57 -36.82 -0.39
C GLY A 55 0.52 -37.12 -1.47
N LYS A 56 -0.01 -36.11 -2.16
CA LYS A 56 -0.94 -36.31 -3.30
C LYS A 56 -0.20 -36.56 -4.60
N ALA A 57 1.02 -36.03 -4.76
CA ALA A 57 1.84 -36.25 -5.95
C ALA A 57 2.43 -37.68 -6.03
N SER A 58 2.68 -38.34 -4.90
CA SER A 58 3.24 -39.70 -4.87
C SER A 58 2.22 -40.80 -5.14
N ARG A 59 0.92 -40.56 -4.96
CA ARG A 59 -0.14 -41.57 -5.17
C ARG A 59 -0.62 -41.70 -6.63
N ALA A 60 -0.10 -40.88 -7.54
CA ALA A 60 -0.48 -40.88 -8.96
C ALA A 60 0.49 -41.66 -9.88
N LYS A 61 1.47 -42.41 -9.35
CA LYS A 61 2.56 -43.00 -10.16
C LYS A 61 2.82 -44.50 -10.00
N GLU A 62 1.91 -45.26 -9.38
CA GLU A 62 1.96 -46.73 -9.42
C GLU A 62 0.88 -47.27 -10.35
N GLY A 63 1.28 -47.59 -11.58
CA GLY A 63 0.38 -48.21 -12.55
C GLY A 63 0.91 -48.32 -13.97
N ARG A 64 2.04 -49.01 -14.17
CA ARG A 64 2.28 -49.99 -15.27
C ARG A 64 3.76 -50.30 -15.41
N ALA A 65 4.10 -51.54 -15.08
CA ALA A 65 5.36 -52.18 -15.46
C ALA A 65 5.29 -52.65 -16.92
N ALA A 66 6.33 -52.35 -17.70
CA ALA A 66 6.75 -53.14 -18.85
C ALA A 66 8.27 -52.96 -19.04
N GLN A 67 8.94 -54.09 -19.23
CA GLN A 67 10.40 -54.33 -19.23
C GLN A 67 11.14 -53.80 -20.49
N PRO A 68 12.50 -53.88 -20.53
CA PRO A 68 13.37 -52.92 -21.20
C PRO A 68 13.92 -53.38 -22.57
N ARG A 69 14.43 -52.43 -23.35
CA ARG A 69 15.34 -52.72 -24.47
C ARG A 69 16.55 -51.76 -24.48
N ARG A 70 17.69 -52.38 -24.76
CA ARG A 70 19.10 -51.96 -24.73
C ARG A 70 19.48 -50.74 -25.60
N GLN A 71 20.74 -50.33 -25.37
CA GLN A 71 21.70 -49.53 -26.16
C GLN A 71 21.86 -48.09 -25.62
N GLY A 72 23.04 -47.55 -25.32
CA GLY A 72 24.43 -47.94 -25.58
C GLY A 72 25.22 -46.68 -25.95
N THR A 73 26.45 -46.53 -25.42
CA THR A 73 27.56 -45.64 -25.89
C THR A 73 27.31 -44.12 -25.79
N SER A 74 28.26 -43.20 -25.58
CA SER A 74 29.70 -43.12 -25.28
C SER A 74 29.98 -41.61 -25.08
N ARG A 75 30.60 -41.16 -23.99
CA ARG A 75 32.00 -40.71 -23.88
C ARG A 75 32.49 -39.75 -25.00
N THR A 76 32.83 -38.50 -24.59
CA THR A 76 33.96 -37.59 -24.95
C THR A 76 33.51 -36.16 -24.59
N SER A 77 34.01 -35.39 -23.61
CA SER A 77 35.36 -34.85 -23.31
C SER A 77 36.06 -34.10 -24.46
N GLU A 78 36.15 -32.76 -24.34
CA GLU A 78 37.33 -31.88 -24.53
C GLU A 78 36.87 -30.41 -24.58
N LYS A 79 37.36 -29.48 -23.73
CA LYS A 79 38.57 -28.62 -23.89
C LYS A 79 38.59 -27.91 -25.25
N SER A 80 38.81 -26.61 -25.43
CA SER A 80 39.58 -25.62 -24.66
C SER A 80 39.46 -24.22 -25.31
N ALA A 81 39.28 -23.18 -24.49
CA ALA A 81 40.03 -21.89 -24.46
C ALA A 81 40.17 -21.00 -25.73
N PRO A 82 40.72 -19.75 -25.65
CA PRO A 82 40.02 -18.54 -26.08
C PRO A 82 40.74 -17.71 -27.15
N THR A 83 40.10 -16.69 -27.72
CA THR A 83 40.80 -15.66 -28.50
C THR A 83 40.17 -14.28 -28.29
N LYS A 84 40.99 -13.31 -27.87
CA LYS A 84 40.68 -11.87 -27.80
C LYS A 84 40.98 -11.18 -29.16
N PRO A 85 41.00 -9.84 -29.28
CA PRO A 85 40.08 -9.06 -30.11
C PRO A 85 40.81 -8.38 -31.30
N PRO A 86 40.15 -7.47 -32.02
CA PRO A 86 40.89 -6.28 -32.42
C PRO A 86 40.17 -4.96 -32.15
N THR A 87 41.03 -4.01 -31.85
CA THR A 87 40.88 -2.58 -31.61
C THR A 87 40.59 -1.75 -32.88
N ALA A 88 39.87 -0.65 -32.64
CA ALA A 88 39.99 0.68 -33.25
C ALA A 88 39.72 0.87 -34.75
N ALA A 89 38.75 1.75 -35.07
CA ALA A 89 39.04 3.03 -35.74
C ALA A 89 37.76 3.85 -35.95
N ARG A 90 37.83 5.09 -35.47
CA ARG A 90 36.85 6.16 -35.62
C ARG A 90 36.99 6.76 -37.02
N LYS A 91 35.94 6.78 -37.84
CA LYS A 91 35.88 7.64 -39.03
C LYS A 91 34.47 8.21 -39.22
N LYS A 92 34.39 9.55 -39.20
CA LYS A 92 33.21 10.35 -39.52
C LYS A 92 32.95 10.26 -41.04
N GLN A 93 31.74 9.88 -41.44
CA GLN A 93 31.14 10.15 -42.77
C GLN A 93 29.64 10.38 -42.52
N LYS A 94 29.16 11.63 -42.59
CA LYS A 94 28.61 12.34 -43.75
C LYS A 94 27.38 11.65 -44.36
N ILE A 95 26.28 12.34 -44.13
CA ILE A 95 24.89 12.11 -44.55
C ILE A 95 24.82 11.74 -46.04
N ALA A 96 24.20 10.58 -46.33
CA ALA A 96 23.61 10.29 -47.61
C ALA A 96 22.31 9.51 -47.38
N SER A 97 21.20 10.16 -47.75
CA SER A 97 19.86 9.61 -47.86
C SER A 97 19.87 8.31 -48.67
N SER A 98 19.41 7.21 -48.07
CA SER A 98 19.09 5.99 -48.79
C SER A 98 17.76 5.41 -48.30
N LYS A 99 16.75 5.67 -49.14
CA LYS A 99 15.80 4.71 -49.72
C LYS A 99 15.35 3.57 -48.79
N ALA A 100 14.11 3.72 -48.33
CA ALA A 100 13.34 2.74 -47.58
C ALA A 100 13.32 1.36 -48.27
N THR A 101 13.99 0.40 -47.64
CA THR A 101 13.77 -1.02 -47.88
C THR A 101 12.68 -1.48 -46.91
N ALA A 102 11.56 -1.92 -47.47
CA ALA A 102 10.45 -2.48 -46.71
C ALA A 102 10.91 -3.73 -45.97
N VAL A 103 11.12 -3.60 -44.67
CA VAL A 103 11.24 -4.73 -43.75
C VAL A 103 9.84 -5.17 -43.42
N THR A 104 9.47 -6.36 -43.89
CA THR A 104 8.28 -7.10 -43.53
C THR A 104 8.33 -7.42 -42.04
N SER A 105 7.86 -6.47 -41.23
CA SER A 105 7.58 -6.67 -39.81
C SER A 105 6.46 -7.71 -39.71
N SER A 106 6.83 -8.90 -39.24
CA SER A 106 5.89 -9.92 -38.80
C SER A 106 5.05 -9.33 -37.66
N ASN A 107 3.83 -8.93 -37.99
CA ASN A 107 2.80 -8.52 -37.03
C ASN A 107 2.79 -9.51 -35.85
N PRO A 108 3.00 -9.07 -34.59
CA PRO A 108 2.64 -9.90 -33.47
C PRO A 108 1.13 -10.12 -33.55
N THR A 109 0.74 -11.39 -33.66
CA THR A 109 -0.64 -11.84 -33.63
C THR A 109 -1.37 -11.13 -32.51
N LYS A 110 -2.29 -10.23 -32.89
CA LYS A 110 -3.20 -9.56 -31.98
C LYS A 110 -3.94 -10.65 -31.21
N GLY A 111 -3.55 -10.87 -29.97
CA GLY A 111 -4.22 -11.83 -29.09
C GLY A 111 -5.72 -11.50 -29.00
N PRO A 112 -6.59 -12.50 -28.79
CA PRO A 112 -8.05 -12.38 -28.86
C PRO A 112 -8.72 -11.46 -27.81
N TRP A 113 -7.94 -10.65 -27.09
CA TRP A 113 -8.39 -9.84 -25.96
C TRP A 113 -8.80 -8.40 -26.34
N ALA A 114 -8.52 -7.96 -27.58
CA ALA A 114 -8.67 -6.56 -28.00
C ALA A 114 -10.12 -6.07 -28.23
N LYS A 115 -11.16 -6.88 -27.95
CA LYS A 115 -12.57 -6.49 -28.14
C LYS A 115 -13.50 -6.85 -26.98
N VAL A 116 -13.01 -7.02 -25.75
CA VAL A 116 -13.91 -7.04 -24.58
C VAL A 116 -14.27 -5.60 -24.21
N LYS A 117 -15.05 -4.95 -25.07
CA LYS A 117 -15.86 -3.77 -24.70
C LYS A 117 -16.66 -4.22 -23.47
N GLY A 118 -16.42 -3.58 -22.32
CA GLY A 118 -16.84 -4.10 -21.01
C GLY A 118 -18.26 -4.68 -21.06
N ARG A 119 -18.43 -5.91 -20.56
CA ARG A 119 -19.67 -6.72 -20.56
C ARG A 119 -20.88 -6.07 -19.85
N ARG A 120 -20.82 -4.78 -19.51
CA ARG A 120 -21.95 -4.00 -18.97
C ARG A 120 -22.94 -3.55 -20.05
N GLY A 121 -22.61 -3.66 -21.34
CA GLY A 121 -23.46 -3.15 -22.43
C GLY A 121 -24.77 -3.91 -22.66
N GLN A 122 -24.78 -5.23 -22.49
CA GLN A 122 -25.97 -6.04 -22.83
C GLN A 122 -27.11 -5.91 -21.82
N LEU A 123 -26.82 -5.77 -20.53
CA LEU A 123 -27.87 -5.57 -19.51
C LEU A 123 -28.42 -4.14 -19.50
N LYS A 124 -27.64 -3.13 -19.90
CA LYS A 124 -28.11 -1.73 -19.87
C LYS A 124 -29.28 -1.48 -20.83
N MET A 125 -29.30 -2.16 -21.98
CA MET A 125 -30.38 -2.06 -22.97
C MET A 125 -31.71 -2.63 -22.47
N VAL A 126 -31.69 -3.60 -21.54
CA VAL A 126 -32.91 -4.25 -21.02
C VAL A 126 -33.51 -3.46 -19.85
N VAL A 127 -32.68 -2.74 -19.07
CA VAL A 127 -33.13 -2.02 -17.87
C VAL A 127 -33.73 -0.63 -18.19
N GLU A 128 -33.46 -0.06 -19.37
CA GLU A 128 -33.96 1.27 -19.78
C GLU A 128 -35.31 1.22 -20.55
N MET A 129 -35.98 0.06 -20.64
CA MET A 129 -37.28 -0.02 -21.29
C MET A 129 -38.39 0.55 -20.39
N PRO A 130 -39.19 1.55 -20.83
CA PRO A 130 -40.18 2.21 -19.97
C PRO A 130 -41.24 1.22 -19.45
N LEU A 131 -41.37 1.15 -18.12
CA LEU A 131 -42.35 0.30 -17.42
C LEU A 131 -43.82 0.61 -17.78
N THR A 132 -44.09 1.77 -18.41
CA THR A 132 -45.45 2.22 -18.75
C THR A 132 -46.09 1.45 -19.92
N TYR A 133 -45.30 0.80 -20.79
CA TYR A 133 -45.84 0.03 -21.94
C TYR A 133 -46.16 -1.44 -21.62
N TYR A 134 -45.87 -1.92 -20.40
CA TYR A 134 -45.98 -3.35 -20.06
C TYR A 134 -47.40 -3.88 -19.89
N TRP A 135 -48.37 -3.01 -19.59
CA TRP A 135 -49.73 -3.47 -19.23
C TRP A 135 -50.53 -3.99 -20.42
N SER A 136 -50.22 -3.55 -21.65
CA SER A 136 -50.98 -3.93 -22.86
C SER A 136 -50.37 -5.09 -23.66
N PHE A 137 -49.15 -5.55 -23.34
CA PHE A 137 -48.41 -6.59 -24.06
C PHE A 137 -47.90 -7.73 -23.15
N SER A 138 -48.53 -7.91 -21.98
CA SER A 138 -47.93 -8.65 -20.86
C SER A 138 -47.68 -10.14 -21.13
N ALA A 139 -48.54 -10.85 -21.86
CA ALA A 139 -48.40 -12.31 -21.99
C ALA A 139 -47.22 -12.73 -22.90
N ILE A 140 -47.08 -12.11 -24.08
CA ILE A 140 -46.06 -12.53 -25.07
C ILE A 140 -44.65 -12.18 -24.61
N TRP A 141 -44.47 -11.02 -23.97
CA TRP A 141 -43.14 -10.57 -23.51
C TRP A 141 -42.59 -11.37 -22.33
N ILE A 142 -43.46 -11.87 -21.43
CA ILE A 142 -43.02 -12.69 -20.29
C ILE A 142 -42.32 -13.97 -20.77
N HIS A 143 -42.86 -14.63 -21.80
CA HIS A 143 -42.29 -15.88 -22.32
C HIS A 143 -40.93 -15.70 -23.01
N VAL A 144 -40.69 -14.56 -23.65
CA VAL A 144 -39.40 -14.28 -24.33
C VAL A 144 -38.36 -13.70 -23.37
N ALA A 145 -38.77 -12.84 -22.43
CA ALA A 145 -37.85 -12.17 -21.53
C ALA A 145 -37.33 -13.08 -20.40
N LEU A 146 -38.15 -14.01 -19.90
CA LEU A 146 -37.79 -14.84 -18.74
C LEU A 146 -36.51 -15.69 -18.98
N PRO A 147 -36.35 -16.42 -20.09
CA PRO A 147 -35.12 -17.18 -20.36
C PRO A 147 -33.89 -16.27 -20.50
N LEU A 148 -34.05 -15.07 -21.07
CA LEU A 148 -32.97 -14.09 -21.21
C LEU A 148 -32.49 -13.59 -19.85
N TRP A 149 -33.41 -13.28 -18.93
CA TRP A 149 -33.05 -12.89 -17.56
C TRP A 149 -32.34 -14.01 -16.81
N LYS A 150 -32.86 -15.24 -16.86
CA LYS A 150 -32.22 -16.39 -16.22
C LYS A 150 -30.79 -16.60 -16.74
N SER A 151 -30.62 -16.63 -18.06
CA SER A 151 -29.29 -16.78 -18.67
C SER A 151 -28.36 -15.60 -18.36
N ALA A 152 -28.89 -14.37 -18.25
CA ALA A 152 -28.10 -13.21 -17.86
C ALA A 152 -27.57 -13.36 -16.43
N PHE A 153 -28.42 -13.76 -15.47
CA PHE A 153 -28.02 -13.95 -14.07
C PHE A 153 -27.02 -15.10 -13.88
N GLU A 154 -27.18 -16.20 -14.61
CA GLU A 154 -26.24 -17.34 -14.60
C GLU A 154 -24.83 -16.95 -15.06
N ARG A 155 -24.71 -15.94 -15.94
CA ARG A 155 -23.41 -15.48 -16.46
C ARG A 155 -22.72 -14.44 -15.58
N VAL A 156 -23.41 -13.86 -14.60
CA VAL A 156 -22.80 -12.84 -13.73
C VAL A 156 -21.85 -13.51 -12.75
N GLN A 157 -20.64 -12.98 -12.64
CA GLN A 157 -19.65 -13.43 -11.66
C GLN A 157 -19.25 -12.26 -10.74
N PRO A 158 -19.29 -12.45 -9.40
CA PRO A 158 -19.80 -13.63 -8.69
C PRO A 158 -21.32 -13.80 -8.89
N GLN A 159 -21.79 -15.05 -8.89
CA GLN A 159 -23.22 -15.35 -9.09
C GLN A 159 -24.06 -14.74 -7.96
N PRO A 160 -25.13 -13.98 -8.29
CA PRO A 160 -26.04 -13.44 -7.29
C PRO A 160 -26.82 -14.55 -6.58
N PRO A 161 -27.41 -14.28 -5.41
CA PRO A 161 -28.34 -15.20 -4.75
C PRO A 161 -29.50 -15.59 -5.67
N ALA A 162 -30.27 -16.61 -5.30
CA ALA A 162 -31.52 -16.91 -6.01
C ALA A 162 -32.52 -15.76 -5.86
N CYS A 163 -33.38 -15.57 -6.87
CA CYS A 163 -34.49 -14.63 -6.79
C CYS A 163 -35.49 -15.10 -5.74
N PRO A 164 -35.86 -14.26 -4.75
CA PRO A 164 -36.95 -14.55 -3.83
C PRO A 164 -38.25 -14.87 -4.57
N GLU A 165 -39.06 -15.75 -4.00
CA GLU A 165 -40.35 -16.18 -4.58
C GLU A 165 -41.36 -15.04 -4.67
N ASP A 166 -41.25 -14.02 -3.80
CA ASP A 166 -42.12 -12.85 -3.75
C ASP A 166 -41.71 -11.75 -4.74
N MET A 167 -40.70 -11.98 -5.58
CA MET A 167 -40.17 -10.99 -6.50
C MET A 167 -40.00 -11.57 -7.91
N ASN A 168 -40.41 -10.82 -8.93
CA ASN A 168 -40.11 -11.20 -10.30
C ASN A 168 -38.67 -10.81 -10.70
N LEU A 169 -38.11 -11.47 -11.71
CA LEU A 169 -36.72 -11.22 -12.15
C LEU A 169 -36.42 -9.76 -12.54
N PRO A 170 -37.32 -9.01 -13.20
CA PRO A 170 -37.11 -7.58 -13.45
C PRO A 170 -37.00 -6.73 -12.17
N GLN A 171 -37.90 -6.93 -11.20
CA GLN A 171 -37.83 -6.27 -9.88
C GLN A 171 -36.53 -6.62 -9.17
N TYR A 172 -36.12 -7.89 -9.25
CA TYR A 172 -34.88 -8.41 -8.70
C TYR A 172 -33.63 -7.78 -9.34
N ALA A 173 -33.63 -7.63 -10.66
CA ALA A 173 -32.56 -6.93 -11.38
C ALA A 173 -32.49 -5.44 -11.01
N SER A 174 -33.65 -4.78 -10.89
CA SER A 174 -33.72 -3.39 -10.44
C SER A 174 -33.24 -3.25 -9.00
N PHE A 175 -33.57 -4.19 -8.11
CA PHE A 175 -33.07 -4.22 -6.74
C PHE A 175 -31.53 -4.38 -6.71
N LEU A 176 -30.98 -5.24 -7.56
CA LEU A 176 -29.55 -5.53 -7.58
C LEU A 176 -28.65 -4.47 -8.22
N TYR A 177 -29.11 -3.89 -9.32
CA TYR A 177 -28.30 -3.03 -10.19
C TYR A 177 -28.88 -1.65 -10.38
N GLY A 178 -30.12 -1.44 -9.95
CA GLY A 178 -30.79 -0.15 -9.99
C GLY A 178 -30.09 0.86 -9.08
N ARG A 179 -30.33 2.13 -9.39
CA ARG A 179 -29.87 3.25 -8.58
C ARG A 179 -31.03 3.96 -7.88
N THR A 180 -32.25 3.52 -8.13
CA THR A 180 -33.49 4.10 -7.63
C THR A 180 -34.12 3.14 -6.62
N CYS A 181 -34.69 3.71 -5.56
CA CYS A 181 -35.48 2.94 -4.61
C CYS A 181 -36.81 2.53 -5.27
N SER A 182 -37.15 1.24 -5.30
CA SER A 182 -38.42 0.76 -5.89
C SER A 182 -39.68 1.26 -5.16
N ALA A 183 -39.54 1.86 -3.98
CA ALA A 183 -40.66 2.37 -3.20
C ALA A 183 -40.91 3.88 -3.38
N CYS A 184 -39.88 4.67 -3.68
CA CYS A 184 -40.00 6.13 -3.76
C CYS A 184 -39.24 6.77 -4.93
N ASP A 185 -38.65 5.95 -5.80
CA ASP A 185 -37.84 6.33 -6.97
C ASP A 185 -36.64 7.25 -6.68
N SER A 186 -36.32 7.49 -5.41
CA SER A 186 -35.17 8.31 -5.02
C SER A 186 -33.86 7.66 -5.44
N THR A 187 -32.97 8.48 -6.00
CA THR A 187 -31.58 8.11 -6.32
C THR A 187 -30.62 8.34 -5.15
N VAL A 188 -31.10 8.91 -4.04
CA VAL A 188 -30.26 9.32 -2.91
C VAL A 188 -29.99 8.12 -1.99
N SER A 189 -28.76 7.60 -2.10
CA SER A 189 -28.11 6.74 -1.09
C SER A 189 -28.79 5.41 -0.73
N LEU A 190 -28.98 4.51 -1.70
CA LEU A 190 -29.15 3.07 -1.43
C LEU A 190 -27.86 2.37 -0.94
N ARG A 191 -26.84 3.12 -0.55
CA ARG A 191 -25.46 2.62 -0.47
C ARG A 191 -25.08 1.93 0.85
N THR A 192 -25.97 1.86 1.83
CA THR A 192 -25.58 1.34 3.17
C THR A 192 -26.51 0.30 3.78
N ASP A 193 -27.81 0.24 3.47
CA ASP A 193 -28.71 -0.64 4.23
C ASP A 193 -29.64 -1.46 3.31
N VAL A 194 -29.08 -2.51 2.70
CA VAL A 194 -29.79 -3.60 1.99
C VAL A 194 -30.66 -4.44 2.96
N ALA A 195 -30.91 -3.96 4.18
CA ALA A 195 -31.63 -4.70 5.20
C ALA A 195 -33.13 -4.84 4.92
N VAL A 196 -33.65 -4.20 3.85
CA VAL A 196 -35.08 -4.20 3.62
C VAL A 196 -35.43 -4.59 2.19
N LEU A 197 -35.99 -5.80 2.07
CA LEU A 197 -36.54 -6.30 0.82
C LEU A 197 -37.69 -5.37 0.36
N PRO A 198 -37.87 -5.19 -0.96
CA PRO A 198 -38.92 -4.35 -1.56
C PRO A 198 -40.33 -4.62 -1.05
N SER A 199 -40.66 -5.87 -0.70
CA SER A 199 -42.01 -6.27 -0.26
C SER A 199 -42.40 -5.71 1.12
N SER A 200 -41.44 -5.30 1.96
CA SER A 200 -41.71 -4.76 3.30
C SER A 200 -41.65 -3.23 3.41
N VAL A 201 -41.17 -2.49 2.40
CA VAL A 201 -40.92 -1.02 2.50
C VAL A 201 -41.58 -0.16 1.43
N GLN A 202 -42.51 -0.70 0.63
CA GLN A 202 -43.34 0.15 -0.23
C GLN A 202 -44.08 1.20 0.63
N GLY A 203 -43.55 2.44 0.68
CA GLY A 203 -44.15 3.61 1.33
C GLY A 203 -43.36 4.33 2.44
N LEU A 204 -42.24 3.80 2.96
CA LEU A 204 -41.76 4.24 4.30
C LEU A 204 -40.60 5.25 4.31
N HIS A 205 -40.02 5.63 3.17
CA HIS A 205 -38.82 6.48 3.17
C HIS A 205 -39.05 7.99 3.41
N HIS A 206 -40.29 8.49 3.45
CA HIS A 206 -40.53 9.95 3.34
C HIS A 206 -41.06 10.69 4.57
N LYS A 207 -41.29 10.03 5.72
CA LYS A 207 -41.71 10.74 6.94
C LYS A 207 -41.01 10.20 8.19
N ARG A 208 -39.74 10.56 8.40
CA ARG A 208 -39.14 10.66 9.75
C ARG A 208 -39.81 11.81 10.54
N ARG A 209 -41.13 11.77 10.72
CA ARG A 209 -41.78 12.48 11.83
C ARG A 209 -41.88 11.46 12.93
N GLY A 210 -40.86 11.40 13.78
CA GLY A 210 -40.88 10.53 14.94
C GLY A 210 -42.10 10.86 15.79
N ARG A 211 -43.14 10.03 15.72
CA ARG A 211 -44.02 9.88 16.88
C ARG A 211 -43.20 9.06 17.87
N ALA A 212 -42.92 9.65 19.03
CA ALA A 212 -42.45 8.85 20.14
C ALA A 212 -43.54 7.81 20.43
N LEU A 213 -43.23 6.54 20.17
CA LEU A 213 -44.05 5.43 20.66
C LEU A 213 -44.11 5.56 22.19
N SER A 214 -45.31 5.40 22.75
CA SER A 214 -45.49 5.46 24.20
C SER A 214 -44.69 4.35 24.89
N GLY A 215 -44.27 4.56 26.14
CA GLY A 215 -43.50 3.56 26.89
C GLY A 215 -44.22 2.22 27.09
N GLU A 216 -45.56 2.21 27.09
CA GLU A 216 -46.38 1.00 27.22
C GLU A 216 -46.47 0.22 25.90
N ASP A 217 -46.60 0.89 24.75
CA ASP A 217 -46.52 0.25 23.43
C ASP A 217 -45.14 -0.45 23.25
N TRP A 218 -44.08 0.14 23.83
CA TRP A 218 -42.73 -0.42 23.82
C TRP A 218 -42.55 -1.68 24.67
N LEU A 219 -43.22 -1.78 25.82
CA LEU A 219 -43.09 -2.91 26.74
C LEU A 219 -43.75 -4.17 26.18
N HIS A 220 -44.94 -4.06 25.58
CA HIS A 220 -45.64 -5.20 24.98
C HIS A 220 -44.95 -5.75 23.73
N PHE A 221 -44.43 -4.87 22.87
CA PHE A 221 -43.71 -5.28 21.67
C PHE A 221 -42.27 -5.72 21.98
N GLY A 222 -41.58 -4.99 22.86
CA GLY A 222 -40.22 -5.27 23.28
C GLY A 222 -40.08 -6.59 24.04
N ALA A 223 -41.09 -7.07 24.74
CA ALA A 223 -41.03 -8.38 25.40
C ALA A 223 -41.25 -9.56 24.43
N SER A 224 -42.03 -9.38 23.36
CA SER A 224 -42.49 -10.47 22.49
C SER A 224 -41.61 -10.68 21.24
N LEU A 225 -40.95 -9.61 20.80
CA LEU A 225 -40.18 -9.59 19.55
C LEU A 225 -38.74 -9.10 19.69
N ARG A 226 -38.22 -8.81 20.90
CA ARG A 226 -36.78 -8.48 21.08
C ARG A 226 -35.91 -9.63 20.60
N PRO A 227 -35.17 -9.47 19.50
CA PRO A 227 -34.13 -10.42 19.14
C PRO A 227 -32.83 -9.75 19.57
N ARG A 228 -32.34 -10.07 20.77
CA ARG A 228 -31.00 -9.63 21.20
C ARG A 228 -29.89 -10.04 20.20
N ASP A 229 -30.19 -10.99 19.31
CA ASP A 229 -29.22 -11.59 18.40
C ASP A 229 -29.31 -11.12 16.93
N MET A 230 -30.28 -10.29 16.53
CA MET A 230 -30.53 -10.07 15.09
C MET A 230 -29.75 -8.91 14.44
N GLY A 231 -29.15 -7.99 15.18
CA GLY A 231 -28.37 -6.88 14.59
C GLY A 231 -29.11 -6.04 13.53
N VAL A 232 -30.43 -6.13 13.46
CA VAL A 232 -31.29 -5.35 12.56
C VAL A 232 -31.47 -3.98 13.18
N ASP A 233 -31.24 -2.93 12.39
CA ASP A 233 -31.50 -1.56 12.81
C ASP A 233 -32.94 -1.44 13.33
N MET A 234 -33.07 -0.99 14.59
CA MET A 234 -34.35 -0.80 15.28
C MET A 234 -35.33 0.04 14.46
N ALA A 235 -34.83 0.96 13.62
CA ALA A 235 -35.67 1.76 12.73
C ALA A 235 -36.49 0.90 11.75
N THR A 236 -35.92 -0.20 11.25
CA THR A 236 -36.63 -1.10 10.32
C THR A 236 -37.75 -1.85 11.03
N LEU A 237 -37.51 -2.30 12.26
CA LEU A 237 -38.52 -2.96 13.08
C LEU A 237 -39.66 -2.01 13.46
N VAL A 238 -39.36 -0.74 13.74
CA VAL A 238 -40.37 0.29 14.07
C VAL A 238 -41.32 0.55 12.90
N LEU A 239 -40.79 0.72 11.67
CA LEU A 239 -41.63 1.00 10.50
C LEU A 239 -42.58 -0.15 10.16
N ILE A 240 -42.13 -1.38 10.43
CA ILE A 240 -42.90 -2.59 10.20
C ILE A 240 -43.93 -2.75 11.31
N TYR A 241 -43.55 -2.49 12.56
CA TYR A 241 -44.49 -2.43 13.66
C TYR A 241 -45.62 -1.45 13.37
N GLU A 242 -45.31 -0.24 12.91
CA GLU A 242 -46.32 0.78 12.54
C GLU A 242 -47.28 0.27 11.44
N LYS A 243 -46.78 -0.46 10.44
CA LYS A 243 -47.61 -1.04 9.38
C LYS A 243 -48.62 -2.06 9.91
N TYR A 244 -48.23 -2.88 10.87
CA TYR A 244 -49.06 -3.98 11.41
C TYR A 244 -49.77 -3.62 12.72
N LEU A 245 -49.61 -2.39 13.19
CA LEU A 245 -50.03 -1.95 14.52
C LEU A 245 -51.54 -2.08 14.73
N ASP A 246 -52.33 -1.66 13.73
CA ASP A 246 -53.79 -1.70 13.81
C ASP A 246 -54.34 -3.13 13.80
N GLU A 247 -53.70 -4.03 13.04
CA GLU A 247 -54.10 -5.44 12.98
C GLU A 247 -53.75 -6.15 14.29
N LEU A 248 -52.56 -5.91 14.84
CA LEU A 248 -52.15 -6.39 16.15
C LEU A 248 -53.08 -5.87 17.26
N ARG A 249 -53.45 -4.59 17.24
CA ARG A 249 -54.40 -4.01 18.19
C ARG A 249 -55.78 -4.68 18.12
N LYS A 250 -56.26 -5.02 16.91
CA LYS A 250 -57.52 -5.77 16.74
C LYS A 250 -57.41 -7.16 17.35
N MET A 251 -56.33 -7.91 17.06
CA MET A 251 -56.14 -9.26 17.61
C MET A 251 -56.01 -9.28 19.14
N VAL A 252 -55.38 -8.25 19.73
CA VAL A 252 -55.30 -8.10 21.19
C VAL A 252 -56.66 -7.79 21.82
N LYS A 253 -57.47 -6.92 21.19
CA LYS A 253 -58.83 -6.60 21.65
C LYS A 253 -59.76 -7.81 21.63
N ASP A 254 -59.61 -8.67 20.63
CA ASP A 254 -60.42 -9.89 20.49
C ASP A 254 -60.08 -10.97 21.54
N LYS A 255 -59.11 -10.72 22.45
CA LYS A 255 -58.63 -11.64 23.51
C LYS A 255 -58.31 -13.06 23.02
N THR A 256 -58.09 -13.24 21.72
CA THR A 256 -57.91 -14.55 21.11
C THR A 256 -56.41 -14.88 21.09
N THR A 257 -55.87 -15.31 22.24
CA THR A 257 -54.42 -15.59 22.42
C THR A 257 -53.87 -16.53 21.34
N SER A 258 -54.64 -17.57 20.98
CA SER A 258 -54.23 -18.55 19.96
C SER A 258 -54.04 -17.95 18.56
N ARG A 259 -54.86 -16.96 18.17
CA ARG A 259 -54.74 -16.29 16.86
C ARG A 259 -53.49 -15.41 16.81
N LEU A 260 -53.22 -14.69 17.90
CA LEU A 260 -52.03 -13.86 18.04
C LEU A 260 -50.76 -14.70 18.02
N ASP A 261 -50.73 -15.82 18.76
CA ASP A 261 -49.57 -16.71 18.80
C ASP A 261 -49.26 -17.31 17.42
N ARG A 262 -50.29 -17.75 16.69
CA ARG A 262 -50.13 -18.24 15.31
C ARG A 262 -49.56 -17.16 14.38
N TYR A 263 -50.10 -15.95 14.44
CA TYR A 263 -49.60 -14.83 13.65
C TYR A 263 -48.14 -14.50 13.97
N VAL A 264 -47.79 -14.41 15.26
CA VAL A 264 -46.42 -14.14 15.70
C VAL A 264 -45.46 -15.24 15.22
N LYS A 265 -45.89 -16.50 15.26
CA LYS A 265 -45.09 -17.63 14.74
C LYS A 265 -44.87 -17.51 13.23
N GLU A 266 -45.92 -17.31 12.45
CA GLU A 266 -45.84 -17.16 10.99
C GLU A 266 -44.96 -15.97 10.56
N GLU A 267 -45.09 -14.83 11.25
CA GLU A 267 -44.23 -13.67 11.00
C GLU A 267 -42.78 -13.94 11.40
N LYS A 268 -42.52 -14.60 12.54
CA LYS A 268 -41.15 -15.00 12.92
C LYS A 268 -40.51 -15.89 11.86
N GLU A 269 -41.23 -16.86 11.33
CA GLU A 269 -40.75 -17.75 10.27
C GLU A 269 -40.49 -16.98 8.97
N LYS A 270 -41.38 -16.05 8.60
CA LYS A 270 -41.19 -15.16 7.45
C LYS A 270 -39.96 -14.29 7.61
N TRP A 271 -39.76 -13.69 8.78
CA TRP A 271 -38.59 -12.88 9.10
C TRP A 271 -37.30 -13.66 9.04
N GLU A 272 -37.32 -14.90 9.51
CA GLU A 272 -36.16 -15.77 9.44
C GLU A 272 -35.78 -16.07 7.98
N ARG A 273 -36.75 -16.34 7.10
CA ARG A 273 -36.50 -16.49 5.65
C ARG A 273 -35.89 -15.23 5.04
N ILE A 274 -36.44 -14.06 5.36
CA ILE A 274 -35.92 -12.77 4.90
C ILE A 274 -34.49 -12.54 5.40
N ARG A 275 -34.22 -12.84 6.67
CA ARG A 275 -32.91 -12.68 7.30
C ARG A 275 -31.85 -13.57 6.65
N ILE A 276 -32.16 -14.85 6.41
CA ILE A 276 -31.27 -15.79 5.72
C ILE A 276 -30.97 -15.29 4.31
N ALA A 277 -32.01 -14.88 3.57
CA ALA A 277 -31.84 -14.29 2.24
C ALA A 277 -30.94 -13.04 2.29
N ALA A 278 -31.21 -12.10 3.21
CA ALA A 278 -30.42 -10.88 3.45
C ALA A 278 -28.94 -11.18 3.76
N GLY A 279 -28.66 -12.26 4.49
CA GLY A 279 -27.29 -12.73 4.71
C GLY A 279 -26.59 -13.13 3.42
N GLY A 280 -27.27 -13.91 2.57
CA GLY A 280 -26.77 -14.29 1.24
C GLY A 280 -26.47 -13.08 0.35
N TRP A 281 -27.32 -12.06 0.43
CA TRP A 281 -27.18 -10.79 -0.29
C TRP A 281 -25.95 -9.99 0.13
N ARG A 282 -25.80 -9.72 1.43
CA ARG A 282 -24.62 -9.01 1.96
C ARG A 282 -23.33 -9.75 1.61
N GLY A 283 -23.36 -11.08 1.70
CA GLY A 283 -22.24 -11.92 1.29
C GLY A 283 -21.89 -11.78 -0.18
N TRP A 284 -22.89 -11.74 -1.07
CA TRP A 284 -22.67 -11.50 -2.50
C TRP A 284 -22.16 -10.09 -2.80
N GLU A 285 -22.75 -9.05 -2.23
CA GLU A 285 -22.31 -7.67 -2.42
C GLU A 285 -20.86 -7.49 -2.00
N TYR A 286 -20.49 -8.07 -0.84
CA TYR A 286 -19.12 -8.11 -0.37
C TYR A 286 -18.18 -8.78 -1.39
N ARG A 287 -18.56 -9.94 -1.95
CA ARG A 287 -17.78 -10.61 -3.00
C ARG A 287 -17.65 -9.76 -4.27
N VAL A 288 -18.72 -9.09 -4.70
CA VAL A 288 -18.68 -8.17 -5.86
C VAL A 288 -17.75 -6.99 -5.58
N GLY A 289 -17.83 -6.41 -4.40
CA GLY A 289 -16.95 -5.32 -3.96
C GLY A 289 -15.49 -5.75 -3.98
N ARG A 290 -15.18 -6.91 -3.39
CA ARG A 290 -13.84 -7.50 -3.39
C ARG A 290 -13.34 -7.77 -4.81
N ALA A 291 -14.14 -8.39 -5.67
CA ALA A 291 -13.77 -8.67 -7.06
C ALA A 291 -13.48 -7.40 -7.86
N LYS A 292 -14.21 -6.30 -7.62
CA LYS A 292 -13.92 -4.99 -8.23
C LYS A 292 -12.59 -4.43 -7.75
N VAL A 293 -12.30 -4.50 -6.45
CA VAL A 293 -11.03 -4.04 -5.89
C VAL A 293 -9.86 -4.86 -6.46
N GLU A 294 -10.02 -6.17 -6.55
CA GLU A 294 -9.04 -7.07 -7.14
C GLU A 294 -8.80 -6.79 -8.64
N ASP A 295 -9.86 -6.60 -9.43
CA ASP A 295 -9.74 -6.19 -10.84
C ASP A 295 -8.99 -4.84 -10.99
N LEU A 296 -9.26 -3.87 -10.10
CA LEU A 296 -8.54 -2.60 -10.09
C LEU A 296 -7.06 -2.76 -9.74
N ILE A 297 -6.73 -3.60 -8.75
CA ILE A 297 -5.35 -3.93 -8.38
C ILE A 297 -4.64 -4.59 -9.56
N ASN A 298 -5.26 -5.61 -10.16
CA ASN A 298 -4.68 -6.35 -11.29
C ASN A 298 -4.39 -5.42 -12.48
N ARG A 299 -5.28 -4.48 -12.80
CA ARG A 299 -5.04 -3.51 -13.86
C ARG A 299 -3.88 -2.56 -13.57
N ARG A 300 -3.77 -2.08 -12.33
CA ARG A 300 -2.64 -1.25 -11.90
C ARG A 300 -1.33 -2.02 -11.95
N THR A 301 -1.33 -3.27 -11.48
CA THR A 301 -0.17 -4.16 -11.53
C THR A 301 0.27 -4.41 -12.97
N ASN A 302 -0.66 -4.79 -13.86
CA ASN A 302 -0.34 -5.03 -15.26
C ASN A 302 0.24 -3.79 -15.95
N ARG A 303 -0.32 -2.60 -15.66
CA ARG A 303 0.21 -1.35 -16.17
C ARG A 303 1.61 -1.05 -15.62
N LYS A 304 1.81 -1.22 -14.32
CA LYS A 304 3.10 -1.03 -13.65
C LYS A 304 4.18 -1.93 -14.24
N GLU A 305 3.89 -3.20 -14.44
CA GLU A 305 4.85 -4.14 -15.04
C GLU A 305 5.15 -3.80 -16.50
N ALA A 306 4.15 -3.40 -17.29
CA ALA A 306 4.37 -2.94 -18.66
C ALA A 306 5.28 -1.69 -18.74
N ILE A 307 5.12 -0.73 -17.82
CA ILE A 307 5.99 0.46 -17.73
C ILE A 307 7.41 0.04 -17.31
N LYS A 308 7.54 -0.81 -16.29
CA LYS A 308 8.86 -1.32 -15.84
C LYS A 308 9.60 -2.04 -16.95
N GLU A 309 8.92 -2.89 -17.71
CA GLU A 309 9.53 -3.68 -18.78
C GLU A 309 10.12 -2.75 -19.85
N ARG A 310 9.35 -1.75 -20.32
CA ARG A 310 9.87 -0.75 -21.26
C ARG A 310 11.02 0.08 -20.70
N LEU A 311 10.96 0.48 -19.43
CA LEU A 311 12.06 1.20 -18.79
C LEU A 311 13.33 0.32 -18.66
N ARG A 312 13.18 -1.00 -18.44
CA ARG A 312 14.30 -1.94 -18.45
C ARG A 312 14.92 -2.05 -19.84
N GLU A 313 14.12 -2.07 -20.90
CA GLU A 313 14.59 -2.09 -22.30
C GLU A 313 15.44 -0.85 -22.64
N ILE A 314 15.12 0.31 -22.05
CA ILE A 314 15.88 1.58 -22.24
C ILE A 314 17.14 1.63 -21.34
N GLY A 315 17.33 0.67 -20.42
CA GLY A 315 18.53 0.57 -19.57
C GLY A 315 18.37 1.04 -18.14
N TYR A 316 17.16 1.43 -17.71
CA TYR A 316 16.89 1.91 -16.34
C TYR A 316 16.66 0.78 -15.32
N GLY A 317 16.92 -0.48 -15.67
CA GLY A 317 16.66 -1.63 -14.80
C GLY A 317 17.33 -1.56 -13.43
N ALA A 318 18.60 -1.14 -13.36
CA ALA A 318 19.34 -1.04 -12.11
C ALA A 318 18.73 -0.01 -11.14
N ILE A 319 18.19 1.09 -11.65
CA ILE A 319 17.52 2.13 -10.84
C ILE A 319 16.20 1.59 -10.30
N LEU A 320 15.43 0.91 -11.15
CA LEU A 320 14.15 0.32 -10.77
C LEU A 320 14.30 -0.72 -9.66
N ASP A 321 15.37 -1.52 -9.69
CA ASP A 321 15.65 -2.54 -8.67
C ASP A 321 16.02 -1.94 -7.30
N ARG A 322 16.47 -0.68 -7.26
CA ARG A 322 16.77 0.06 -6.03
C ARG A 322 15.55 0.76 -5.42
N LEU A 323 14.49 0.98 -6.20
CA LEU A 323 13.31 1.70 -5.75
C LEU A 323 12.38 0.80 -4.92
N SER A 324 11.86 1.34 -3.82
CA SER A 324 10.79 0.67 -3.07
C SER A 324 9.50 0.64 -3.89
N ASN A 325 8.60 -0.30 -3.57
CA ASN A 325 7.31 -0.37 -4.23
C ASN A 325 6.49 0.92 -4.11
N ASP A 326 6.59 1.61 -2.97
CA ASP A 326 5.90 2.89 -2.74
C ASP A 326 6.51 4.00 -3.58
N ALA A 327 7.84 4.08 -3.67
CA ALA A 327 8.51 5.05 -4.54
C ALA A 327 8.16 4.82 -6.01
N LEU A 328 8.08 3.57 -6.47
CA LEU A 328 7.63 3.25 -7.83
C LEU A 328 6.23 3.78 -8.12
N MET A 329 5.31 3.75 -7.15
CA MET A 329 3.94 4.26 -7.34
C MET A 329 3.88 5.80 -7.42
N THR A 330 4.91 6.51 -6.96
CA THR A 330 5.01 7.97 -7.10
C THR A 330 5.50 8.42 -8.47
N LEU A 331 6.02 7.51 -9.30
CA LEU A 331 6.46 7.85 -10.65
C LEU A 331 5.27 8.22 -11.56
N PRO A 332 5.46 9.18 -12.50
CA PRO A 332 4.41 9.60 -13.42
C PRO A 332 3.75 8.43 -14.16
N GLY A 333 2.41 8.36 -14.10
CA GLY A 333 1.62 7.39 -14.85
C GLY A 333 1.54 5.97 -14.27
N MET A 334 2.29 5.63 -13.22
CA MET A 334 2.26 4.29 -12.60
C MET A 334 0.94 3.99 -11.88
N GLY A 335 0.26 5.00 -11.33
CA GLY A 335 -1.03 4.84 -10.64
C GLY A 335 -2.26 4.63 -11.53
N GLY A 336 -2.09 4.64 -12.85
CA GLY A 336 -3.18 4.53 -13.82
C GLY A 336 -3.90 3.17 -13.79
N VAL A 337 -5.22 3.18 -14.01
CA VAL A 337 -6.03 1.95 -14.13
C VAL A 337 -6.21 1.53 -15.60
N LYS A 338 -6.01 2.46 -16.54
CA LYS A 338 -6.13 2.16 -17.98
C LYS A 338 -4.90 1.36 -18.43
N PRO A 339 -5.07 0.35 -19.32
CA PRO A 339 -3.93 -0.33 -19.90
C PRO A 339 -3.04 0.68 -20.62
N LEU A 340 -1.73 0.49 -20.55
CA LEU A 340 -0.75 1.38 -21.17
C LEU A 340 -0.90 1.28 -22.70
N SER A 341 -1.20 2.41 -23.34
CA SER A 341 -1.22 2.51 -24.80
C SER A 341 0.09 3.12 -25.31
N ASP A 342 0.47 2.82 -26.56
CA ASP A 342 1.72 3.36 -27.13
C ASP A 342 1.74 4.89 -27.19
N ALA A 343 0.62 5.51 -27.54
CA ALA A 343 0.51 6.97 -27.55
C ALA A 343 0.66 7.58 -26.15
N GLU A 344 0.17 6.89 -25.11
CA GLU A 344 0.34 7.31 -23.72
C GLU A 344 1.77 7.07 -23.24
N TRP A 345 2.38 5.96 -23.63
CA TRP A 345 3.78 5.66 -23.36
C TRP A 345 4.70 6.75 -23.90
N ASN A 346 4.56 7.12 -25.18
CA ASN A 346 5.41 8.15 -25.80
C ASN A 346 5.33 9.51 -25.07
N ARG A 347 4.22 9.80 -24.39
CA ARG A 347 4.08 11.02 -23.55
C ARG A 347 4.71 10.86 -22.17
N LEU A 348 4.63 9.67 -21.60
CA LEU A 348 5.16 9.37 -20.26
C LEU A 348 6.67 9.11 -20.28
N GLU A 349 7.21 8.61 -21.39
CA GLU A 349 8.59 8.16 -21.53
C GLU A 349 9.58 9.25 -21.12
N GLN A 350 9.49 10.45 -21.72
CA GLN A 350 10.40 11.54 -21.40
C GLN A 350 10.30 11.97 -19.93
N LEU A 351 9.08 12.06 -19.39
CA LEU A 351 8.85 12.44 -17.99
C LEU A 351 9.45 11.41 -17.02
N LEU A 352 9.34 10.12 -17.36
CA LEU A 352 9.92 9.03 -16.57
C LEU A 352 11.45 9.06 -16.64
N ILE A 353 12.02 9.26 -17.83
CA ILE A 353 13.47 9.37 -18.03
C ILE A 353 14.03 10.52 -17.18
N ASP A 354 13.46 11.71 -17.29
CA ASP A 354 13.91 12.89 -16.54
C ASP A 354 13.86 12.65 -15.02
N THR A 355 12.77 12.01 -14.54
CA THR A 355 12.60 11.68 -13.12
C THR A 355 13.61 10.63 -12.66
N LEU A 356 13.88 9.60 -13.48
CA LEU A 356 14.80 8.52 -13.15
C LEU A 356 16.25 8.99 -13.18
N ASP A 357 16.61 9.92 -14.06
CA ASP A 357 17.94 10.55 -14.09
C ASP A 357 18.19 11.39 -12.84
N GLU A 358 17.18 12.13 -12.37
CA GLU A 358 17.27 12.84 -11.09
C GLU A 358 17.43 11.85 -9.93
N LEU A 359 16.64 10.79 -9.89
CA LEU A 359 16.76 9.74 -8.88
C LEU A 359 18.13 9.07 -8.90
N GLN A 360 18.68 8.77 -10.08
CA GLN A 360 20.02 8.22 -10.25
C GLN A 360 21.07 9.13 -9.63
N LYS A 361 21.02 10.44 -9.89
CA LYS A 361 21.91 11.42 -9.25
C LYS A 361 21.79 11.38 -7.72
N THR A 362 20.57 11.28 -7.18
CA THR A 362 20.40 11.16 -5.72
C THR A 362 20.98 9.86 -5.16
N PHE A 363 20.88 8.75 -5.91
CA PHE A 363 21.48 7.49 -5.52
C PHE A 363 23.00 7.54 -5.56
N ASP A 364 23.58 8.10 -6.61
CA ASP A 364 25.03 8.27 -6.74
C ASP A 364 25.59 9.13 -5.61
N GLN A 365 24.89 10.21 -5.24
CA GLN A 365 25.25 11.05 -4.09
C GLN A 365 25.19 10.28 -2.77
N ARG A 366 24.15 9.46 -2.55
CA ARG A 366 24.01 8.64 -1.35
C ARG A 366 25.10 7.58 -1.28
N ASP A 367 25.38 6.89 -2.39
CA ASP A 367 26.40 5.84 -2.46
C ASP A 367 27.78 6.43 -2.25
N ARG A 368 28.07 7.58 -2.88
CA ARG A 368 29.31 8.31 -2.68
C ARG A 368 29.47 8.73 -1.21
N LYS A 369 28.43 9.26 -0.59
CA LYS A 369 28.44 9.64 0.83
C LYS A 369 28.68 8.43 1.73
N ALA A 370 28.00 7.31 1.49
CA ALA A 370 28.19 6.08 2.25
C ALA A 370 29.62 5.53 2.11
N LEU A 371 30.16 5.55 0.89
CA LEU A 371 31.54 5.17 0.61
C LEU A 371 32.54 6.04 1.37
N LEU A 372 32.35 7.37 1.35
CA LEU A 372 33.21 8.30 2.09
C LEU A 372 33.15 8.05 3.60
N ILE A 373 31.95 7.85 4.16
CA ILE A 373 31.78 7.50 5.58
C ILE A 373 32.55 6.21 5.92
N HIS A 374 32.42 5.18 5.09
CA HIS A 374 33.12 3.91 5.29
C HIS A 374 34.64 4.08 5.23
N ARG A 375 35.17 4.79 4.23
CA ARG A 375 36.62 5.05 4.12
C ARG A 375 37.14 5.87 5.31
N THR A 376 36.40 6.89 5.76
CA THR A 376 36.75 7.66 6.96
C THR A 376 36.74 6.80 8.23
N HIS A 377 35.82 5.84 8.32
CA HIS A 377 35.79 4.89 9.45
C HIS A 377 37.05 4.00 9.49
N ASN A 378 37.56 3.57 8.33
CA ASN A 378 38.81 2.79 8.28
C ASN A 378 40.02 3.60 8.82
N VAL A 379 40.08 4.91 8.54
CA VAL A 379 41.11 5.79 9.10
C VAL A 379 40.93 5.98 10.60
N ALA A 380 39.69 6.14 11.06
CA ALA A 380 39.39 6.20 12.49
C ALA A 380 39.83 4.94 13.24
N TRP A 381 39.62 3.77 12.65
CA TRP A 381 40.12 2.50 13.18
C TRP A 381 41.65 2.45 13.23
N LEU A 382 42.33 2.86 12.16
CA LEU A 382 43.80 2.90 12.10
C LEU A 382 44.37 3.82 13.20
N HIS A 383 43.73 4.98 13.39
CA HIS A 383 44.08 5.94 14.44
C HIS A 383 43.92 5.36 15.85
N GLU A 384 42.81 4.67 16.12
CA GLU A 384 42.60 3.98 17.40
C GLU A 384 43.63 2.89 17.64
N TYR A 385 43.94 2.09 16.61
CA TYR A 385 44.98 1.06 16.66
C TYR A 385 46.35 1.66 16.99
N TYR A 386 46.72 2.75 16.32
CA TYR A 386 47.99 3.45 16.57
C TYR A 386 48.08 4.00 18.00
N ILE A 387 47.02 4.66 18.50
CA ILE A 387 46.97 5.17 19.88
C ILE A 387 47.05 4.04 20.90
N ALA A 388 46.38 2.91 20.65
CA ALA A 388 46.44 1.77 21.55
C ALA A 388 47.88 1.24 21.74
N LEU A 389 48.69 1.32 20.68
CA LEU A 389 50.11 0.96 20.70
C LEU A 389 51.03 2.07 21.26
N ASN A 390 50.61 3.34 21.20
CA ASN A 390 51.41 4.52 21.55
C ASN A 390 50.62 5.42 22.52
N ARG A 391 50.31 4.91 23.72
CA ARG A 391 49.41 5.58 24.69
C ARG A 391 49.91 6.96 25.12
N GLU A 392 51.22 7.16 25.16
CA GLU A 392 51.86 8.44 25.46
C GLU A 392 51.49 9.54 24.46
N LYS A 393 51.16 9.17 23.22
CA LYS A 393 50.74 10.14 22.18
C LYS A 393 49.26 10.50 22.24
N GLN A 394 48.46 9.81 23.06
CA GLN A 394 47.01 10.03 23.11
C GLN A 394 46.64 11.47 23.48
N GLN A 395 47.43 12.12 24.34
CA GLN A 395 47.16 13.49 24.81
C GLN A 395 47.27 14.54 23.70
N PHE A 396 48.06 14.26 22.66
CA PHE A 396 48.36 15.18 21.56
C PHE A 396 47.87 14.65 20.21
N ALA A 397 46.98 13.66 20.22
CA ALA A 397 46.51 13.05 18.98
C ALA A 397 45.48 13.95 18.26
N PRO A 398 45.57 14.09 16.93
CA PRO A 398 44.55 14.79 16.16
C PRO A 398 43.18 14.12 16.32
N PRO A 399 42.07 14.89 16.25
CA PRO A 399 40.76 14.29 16.10
C PRO A 399 40.70 13.40 14.85
N LYS A 400 40.02 12.25 14.96
CA LYS A 400 39.86 11.27 13.85
C LYS A 400 39.40 11.91 12.53
N ARG A 401 38.56 12.94 12.61
CA ARG A 401 38.06 13.68 11.45
C ARG A 401 39.16 14.50 10.78
N GLU A 402 40.06 15.10 11.55
CA GLU A 402 41.17 15.89 11.00
C GLU A 402 42.20 14.99 10.34
N LEU A 403 42.45 13.80 10.91
CA LEU A 403 43.35 12.83 10.29
C LEU A 403 42.87 12.42 8.88
N ALA A 404 41.56 12.30 8.67
CA ALA A 404 40.98 12.03 7.35
C ALA A 404 41.22 13.15 6.31
N HIS A 405 41.64 14.34 6.75
CA HIS A 405 41.93 15.49 5.90
C HIS A 405 43.44 15.71 5.66
N VAL A 406 44.31 14.87 6.20
CA VAL A 406 45.77 14.93 6.02
C VAL A 406 46.24 13.85 5.05
N GLU A 407 47.32 14.13 4.30
CA GLU A 407 47.92 13.13 3.41
C GLU A 407 48.68 12.05 4.20
N PRO A 408 48.68 10.78 3.74
CA PRO A 408 48.09 10.27 2.48
C PRO A 408 46.59 9.95 2.53
N PHE A 409 45.95 10.09 3.70
CA PHE A 409 44.59 9.59 3.93
C PHE A 409 43.52 10.38 3.19
N ARG A 410 43.70 11.70 3.05
CA ARG A 410 42.81 12.57 2.30
C ARG A 410 42.64 12.07 0.85
N SER A 411 43.75 11.89 0.13
CA SER A 411 43.71 11.41 -1.27
C SER A 411 43.07 10.02 -1.37
N MET A 412 43.33 9.13 -0.42
CA MET A 412 42.70 7.79 -0.38
C MET A 412 41.17 7.86 -0.15
N ILE A 413 40.70 8.78 0.68
CA ILE A 413 39.27 8.91 0.98
C ILE A 413 38.56 9.61 -0.18
N TYR A 414 39.04 10.80 -0.55
CA TYR A 414 38.31 11.74 -1.41
C TYR A 414 38.67 11.62 -2.88
N ASP A 415 39.94 11.44 -3.24
CA ASP A 415 40.36 11.50 -4.64
C ASP A 415 40.29 10.14 -5.33
N THR A 416 40.18 9.07 -4.55
CA THR A 416 40.01 7.74 -5.10
C THR A 416 38.61 7.55 -5.70
N PRO A 417 38.53 7.10 -6.97
CA PRO A 417 37.29 6.67 -7.63
C PRO A 417 36.47 5.63 -6.83
N SER A 418 35.16 5.54 -7.10
CA SER A 418 34.24 4.67 -6.37
C SER A 418 34.36 3.18 -6.71
N ASP A 419 34.89 2.86 -7.88
CA ASP A 419 35.14 1.50 -8.38
C ASP A 419 36.34 0.82 -7.70
N VAL A 420 37.28 1.61 -7.17
CA VAL A 420 38.44 1.09 -6.45
C VAL A 420 38.05 0.72 -5.01
N LYS A 421 38.07 -0.59 -4.73
CA LYS A 421 37.81 -1.14 -3.39
C LYS A 421 39.01 -0.87 -2.49
N PHE A 422 38.75 -0.18 -1.38
CA PHE A 422 39.74 0.10 -0.33
C PHE A 422 39.35 -0.62 0.95
N GLY A 423 40.29 -1.38 1.51
CA GLY A 423 40.13 -2.05 2.80
C GLY A 423 41.09 -1.53 3.86
N HIS A 424 40.92 -2.00 5.09
CA HIS A 424 41.87 -1.76 6.19
C HIS A 424 43.35 -2.02 5.80
N PRO A 425 43.71 -3.08 5.05
CA PRO A 425 45.10 -3.36 4.68
C PRO A 425 45.78 -2.24 3.87
N ASP A 426 45.00 -1.46 3.11
CA ASP A 426 45.56 -0.37 2.31
C ASP A 426 45.91 0.83 3.19
N PHE A 427 45.11 1.10 4.21
CA PHE A 427 45.38 2.17 5.18
C PHE A 427 46.55 1.82 6.10
N THR A 428 46.72 0.53 6.46
CA THR A 428 47.84 0.09 7.31
C THR A 428 49.21 0.25 6.64
N LYS A 429 49.29 0.34 5.31
CA LYS A 429 50.53 0.63 4.57
C LYS A 429 51.09 2.03 4.87
N HIS A 430 50.33 2.89 5.55
CA HIS A 430 50.71 4.24 5.92
C HIS A 430 50.81 4.44 7.43
N LEU A 431 50.82 3.35 8.21
CA LEU A 431 50.94 3.40 9.67
C LEU A 431 52.27 4.06 10.11
N ASP A 432 53.33 3.86 9.33
CA ASP A 432 54.66 4.44 9.49
C ASP A 432 54.69 5.97 9.38
N LYS A 433 53.72 6.57 8.68
CA LYS A 433 53.61 8.02 8.49
C LYS A 433 52.85 8.74 9.62
N LEU A 434 52.11 8.00 10.45
CA LEU A 434 51.33 8.59 11.55
C LEU A 434 52.16 9.40 12.57
N PRO A 435 53.36 8.95 13.00
CA PRO A 435 54.20 9.76 13.90
C PRO A 435 54.42 11.18 13.36
N GLN A 436 54.85 11.29 12.09
CA GLN A 436 55.12 12.58 11.45
C GLN A 436 53.84 13.43 11.36
N ILE A 437 52.72 12.83 10.96
CA ILE A 437 51.44 13.54 10.86
C ILE A 437 50.99 14.12 12.21
N TYR A 438 51.22 13.39 13.31
CA TYR A 438 50.89 13.85 14.65
C TYR A 438 51.76 15.04 15.07
N ASP A 439 53.06 14.97 14.79
CA ASP A 439 53.99 16.05 15.11
C ASP A 439 53.66 17.33 14.33
N GLU A 440 53.36 17.20 13.03
CA GLU A 440 52.92 18.31 12.17
C GLU A 440 51.55 18.87 12.60
N TRP A 441 50.63 18.01 13.03
CA TRP A 441 49.35 18.45 13.57
C TRP A 441 49.54 19.23 14.87
N LYS A 442 50.31 18.69 15.81
CA LYS A 442 50.60 19.32 17.09
C LYS A 442 51.24 20.69 16.88
N LYS A 443 52.26 20.78 16.01
CA LYS A 443 52.90 22.06 15.68
C LYS A 443 51.89 23.10 15.18
N ARG A 444 50.97 22.71 14.29
CA ARG A 444 49.91 23.61 13.81
C ARG A 444 48.92 24.00 14.91
N ALA A 445 48.54 23.06 15.77
CA ALA A 445 47.67 23.34 16.91
C ALA A 445 48.33 24.33 17.89
N ASP A 446 49.62 24.13 18.19
CA ASP A 446 50.42 25.03 19.04
C ASP A 446 50.53 26.43 18.42
N GLU A 447 50.78 26.53 17.11
CA GLU A 447 50.80 27.82 16.39
C GLU A 447 49.44 28.54 16.45
N VAL A 448 48.32 27.81 16.35
CA VAL A 448 46.99 28.39 16.49
C VAL A 448 46.75 28.87 17.93
N LEU A 449 47.13 28.08 18.93
CA LEU A 449 46.98 28.45 20.34
C LEU A 449 47.82 29.68 20.68
N LEU A 450 49.07 29.76 20.19
CA LEU A 450 49.94 30.92 20.39
C LEU A 450 49.36 32.19 19.76
N ARG A 451 48.69 32.09 18.61
CA ARG A 451 48.01 33.24 17.97
C ARG A 451 46.78 33.73 18.75
N LEU A 452 46.19 32.90 19.60
CA LEU A 452 45.04 33.26 20.42
C LEU A 452 45.46 33.93 21.74
N LEU A 453 46.72 33.77 22.17
CA LEU A 453 47.24 34.45 23.34
C LEU A 453 47.45 35.94 23.03
N PRO A 454 47.02 36.87 23.91
CA PRO A 454 47.29 38.29 23.73
C PRO A 454 48.81 38.50 23.66
N THR A 455 49.29 39.11 22.58
CA THR A 455 50.68 39.55 22.51
C THR A 455 50.87 40.63 23.56
N GLU A 456 51.58 40.30 24.64
CA GLU A 456 51.94 41.24 25.72
C GLU A 456 52.62 42.45 25.08
N GLY A 457 51.87 43.56 24.94
CA GLY A 457 52.31 44.74 24.19
C GLY A 457 51.22 45.50 23.44
N GLN A 458 50.01 44.96 23.25
CA GLN A 458 48.89 45.69 22.61
C GLN A 458 47.90 46.37 23.58
N THR A 459 48.25 46.54 24.86
CA THR A 459 47.30 47.03 25.87
C THR A 459 47.05 48.54 25.88
N GLU A 460 47.80 49.37 25.15
CA GLU A 460 47.68 50.82 25.35
C GLU A 460 47.75 51.64 24.07
N SER A 461 46.82 51.44 23.12
CA SER A 461 46.46 52.54 22.21
C SER A 461 45.20 52.23 21.40
N SER A 462 44.24 53.15 21.49
CA SER A 462 43.08 53.35 20.63
C SER A 462 41.82 52.57 20.98
N GLY A 463 40.93 53.30 21.65
CA GLY A 463 39.51 53.00 21.70
C GLY A 463 38.86 53.06 20.32
N SER A 464 37.65 52.48 20.28
CA SER A 464 36.63 52.69 19.25
C SER A 464 37.04 52.35 17.81
N LYS A 465 37.30 51.08 17.51
CA LYS A 465 37.04 50.56 16.16
C LYS A 465 36.18 49.30 16.18
N LYS A 466 35.01 49.50 15.58
CA LYS A 466 34.00 48.55 15.08
C LYS A 466 34.48 47.09 15.06
N ARG A 467 33.83 46.28 15.89
CA ARG A 467 34.01 44.83 16.01
C ARG A 467 33.61 44.15 14.69
N GLU A 468 34.53 44.13 13.73
CA GLU A 468 34.40 43.32 12.52
C GLU A 468 34.51 41.86 12.93
N LYS A 469 33.37 41.17 12.83
CA LYS A 469 33.18 39.80 13.30
C LYS A 469 33.85 38.88 12.29
N GLU A 470 35.18 38.84 12.33
CA GLU A 470 35.98 37.88 11.57
C GLU A 470 35.65 36.49 12.12
N ARG A 471 34.63 35.87 11.53
CA ARG A 471 34.34 34.46 11.77
C ARG A 471 35.58 33.73 11.32
N LEU A 472 36.36 33.20 12.28
CA LEU A 472 37.31 32.12 12.07
C LEU A 472 36.58 31.01 11.33
N PHE A 473 36.64 31.12 10.00
CA PHE A 473 36.08 30.20 9.05
C PHE A 473 37.03 29.02 9.14
N TYR A 474 36.71 28.02 9.95
CA TYR A 474 37.14 26.69 9.60
C TYR A 474 36.64 26.48 8.17
N PRO A 475 37.53 26.29 7.16
CA PRO A 475 37.11 25.98 5.82
C PRO A 475 36.44 24.61 5.91
N THR A 476 35.15 24.62 6.22
CA THR A 476 34.28 23.48 6.01
C THR A 476 34.29 23.29 4.51
N PRO A 477 34.81 22.17 3.99
CA PRO A 477 34.74 21.90 2.57
C PRO A 477 33.25 21.88 2.21
N ARG A 478 32.79 22.91 1.50
CA ARG A 478 31.47 22.87 0.87
C ARG A 478 31.58 21.83 -0.25
N HIS A 479 30.97 20.68 -0.03
CA HIS A 479 30.76 19.65 -1.05
C HIS A 479 29.27 19.52 -1.33
#